data_AF-C5LKY1-F1
#
_entry.id   AF-C5LKY1-F1
#
_cell.length_a   1.000
_cell.length_b   1.000
_cell.length_c   1.000
_cell.angle_alpha   90.00
_cell.angle_beta   90.00
_cell.angle_gamma   90.00
#
_symmetry.space_group_name_H-M   'P 1'
#
loop_
_entity.id
_entity.type
_entity.pdbx_description
1 polymer ?
#
loop_
_entity_poly.entity_id
_entity_poly.type
_entity_poly.pdbx_seq_one_letter_code
_entity_poly.pdbx_strand_id
1 'polypeptide(L)'
;MLQVLPTTSPIKKLDAMATQLVASLNLDQALPITTEALRGACSARWRNVLEGQPQAGRWWRELSLAAPDGIDTKATFGWIDDSKTVVSVHVENVIMNVRANCIPTRSFPKRQRDPNCRVCGRTDESITHLLTSCVALQHAEYLHRHNAVAKVIYSNALELLGFKMQEEYWTWTRPPSMTHGEKRVLWDQNIPTPRRVEHSRPDLLIRNGKRIVVCEIGVTSDSNVVQKEREKKLRYQPLLRELQQLHPDCTIQLL
;
A
#
# COMPACT_ATOMS: atom_id res chain seq x y z
N MET A 1 38.22 -24.81 -9.88
CA MET A 1 37.07 -25.59 -9.39
C MET A 1 36.81 -25.17 -7.95
N LEU A 2 36.01 -24.13 -7.76
CA LEU A 2 35.61 -23.60 -6.45
C LEU A 2 34.10 -23.36 -6.53
N GLN A 3 33.40 -24.02 -5.61
CA GLN A 3 31.97 -24.27 -5.63
C GLN A 3 31.16 -22.97 -5.48
N VAL A 4 30.12 -22.87 -6.31
CA VAL A 4 29.02 -21.92 -6.19
C VAL A 4 28.24 -22.27 -4.92
N LEU A 5 28.24 -21.38 -3.92
CA LEU A 5 27.34 -21.48 -2.78
C LEU A 5 25.91 -21.19 -3.23
N PRO A 6 24.89 -21.93 -2.73
CA PRO A 6 23.52 -21.82 -3.20
C PRO A 6 22.93 -20.46 -2.78
N THR A 7 22.65 -19.64 -3.78
CA THR A 7 21.80 -18.44 -3.68
C THR A 7 20.39 -18.89 -3.31
N THR A 8 20.10 -18.98 -2.02
CA THR A 8 18.71 -19.03 -1.57
C THR A 8 18.13 -17.64 -1.80
N SER A 9 17.47 -17.51 -2.97
CA SER A 9 16.76 -16.31 -3.39
C SER A 9 15.95 -15.71 -2.22
N PRO A 10 15.94 -14.36 -2.05
CA PRO A 10 15.09 -13.66 -1.08
C PRO A 10 13.62 -14.10 -1.10
N ILE A 11 13.16 -14.62 -2.25
CA ILE A 11 11.82 -15.16 -2.49
C ILE A 11 11.52 -16.37 -1.58
N LYS A 12 12.48 -17.28 -1.34
CA LYS A 12 12.25 -18.46 -0.48
C LYS A 12 12.08 -18.08 0.99
N LYS A 13 12.76 -17.02 1.44
CA LYS A 13 12.58 -16.47 2.78
C LYS A 13 11.23 -15.76 2.91
N LEU A 14 10.80 -15.03 1.88
CA LEU A 14 9.49 -14.39 1.83
C LEU A 14 8.34 -15.42 1.83
N ASP A 15 8.46 -16.52 1.07
CA ASP A 15 7.47 -17.60 1.06
C ASP A 15 7.37 -18.31 2.42
N ALA A 16 8.51 -18.58 3.07
CA ALA A 16 8.51 -19.17 4.41
C ALA A 16 7.87 -18.23 5.44
N MET A 17 8.19 -16.93 5.39
CA MET A 17 7.60 -15.91 6.27
C MET A 17 6.10 -15.72 6.00
N ALA A 18 5.68 -15.74 4.74
CA ALA A 18 4.27 -15.66 4.36
C ALA A 18 3.49 -16.89 4.84
N THR A 19 4.06 -18.08 4.70
CA THR A 19 3.47 -19.33 5.22
C THR A 19 3.31 -19.28 6.75
N GLN A 20 4.31 -18.74 7.45
CA GLN A 20 4.29 -18.59 8.91
C GLN A 20 3.30 -17.50 9.37
N LEU A 21 3.14 -16.43 8.58
CA LEU A 21 2.14 -15.38 8.82
C LEU A 21 0.70 -15.89 8.59
N VAL A 22 0.49 -16.72 7.56
CA VAL A 22 -0.79 -17.36 7.26
C VAL A 22 -1.23 -18.30 8.38
N ALA A 23 -0.32 -19.17 8.84
CA ALA A 23 -0.57 -20.08 9.94
C ALA A 23 -0.85 -19.35 11.27
N SER A 24 -0.13 -18.25 11.55
CA SER A 24 -0.34 -17.46 12.78
C SER A 24 -1.65 -16.65 12.78
N LEU A 25 -2.21 -16.36 11.60
CA LEU A 25 -3.48 -15.64 11.44
C LEU A 25 -4.71 -16.55 11.22
N ASN A 26 -4.55 -17.88 11.25
CA ASN A 26 -5.60 -18.87 10.94
C ASN A 26 -6.26 -18.65 9.56
N LEU A 27 -5.49 -18.20 8.57
CA LEU A 27 -5.99 -17.88 7.23
C LEU A 27 -6.30 -19.13 6.38
N ASP A 28 -5.94 -20.32 6.87
CA ASP A 28 -6.20 -21.64 6.26
C ASP A 28 -7.71 -21.96 6.14
N GLN A 29 -8.56 -21.22 6.86
CA GLN A 29 -10.01 -21.33 6.85
C GLN A 29 -10.69 -20.39 5.85
N ALA A 30 -9.93 -19.58 5.09
CA ALA A 30 -10.48 -18.81 3.98
C ALA A 30 -11.10 -19.78 2.95
N LEU A 31 -12.33 -19.52 2.49
CA LEU A 31 -12.99 -20.36 1.51
C LEU A 31 -12.07 -20.49 0.28
N PRO A 32 -11.62 -21.70 -0.08
CA PRO A 32 -10.58 -21.86 -1.07
C PRO A 32 -11.10 -21.44 -2.44
N ILE A 33 -10.48 -20.39 -2.99
CA ILE A 33 -10.38 -20.22 -4.43
C ILE A 33 -9.44 -21.35 -4.89
N THR A 34 -9.99 -22.37 -5.55
CA THR A 34 -9.30 -23.64 -5.79
C THR A 34 -8.02 -23.47 -6.62
N THR A 35 -6.97 -24.16 -6.18
CA THR A 35 -5.59 -24.03 -6.64
C THR A 35 -5.34 -24.45 -8.10
N GLU A 36 -6.26 -25.17 -8.72
CA GLU A 36 -6.17 -25.61 -10.13
C GLU A 36 -6.52 -24.51 -11.14
N ALA A 37 -7.21 -23.44 -10.73
CA ALA A 37 -7.39 -22.23 -11.55
C ALA A 37 -6.11 -21.34 -11.61
N LEU A 38 -5.03 -21.85 -11.02
CA LEU A 38 -3.74 -21.29 -10.64
C LEU A 38 -2.68 -20.82 -11.67
N ARG A 39 -2.79 -21.20 -12.96
CA ARG A 39 -1.57 -21.20 -13.83
C ARG A 39 -1.68 -20.63 -15.25
N GLY A 40 -2.78 -19.99 -15.66
CA GLY A 40 -2.88 -19.44 -17.02
C GLY A 40 -3.49 -18.04 -17.12
N ALA A 41 -2.72 -17.05 -17.59
CA ALA A 41 -3.10 -15.73 -18.11
C ALA A 41 -3.69 -14.68 -17.13
N CYS A 42 -2.82 -13.80 -16.60
CA CYS A 42 -2.99 -12.84 -15.49
C CYS A 42 -3.94 -11.62 -15.68
N SER A 43 -5.03 -11.73 -16.44
CA SER A 43 -6.12 -10.72 -16.35
C SER A 43 -7.51 -11.31 -16.58
N ALA A 44 -7.64 -12.28 -17.47
CA ALA A 44 -8.87 -13.05 -17.65
C ALA A 44 -9.09 -14.11 -16.56
N ARG A 45 -8.01 -14.62 -15.96
CA ARG A 45 -8.02 -15.68 -14.95
C ARG A 45 -8.77 -15.32 -13.68
N TRP A 46 -8.49 -14.15 -13.10
CA TRP A 46 -9.18 -13.69 -11.89
C TRP A 46 -10.62 -13.29 -12.18
N ARG A 47 -10.90 -12.71 -13.35
CA ARG A 47 -12.26 -12.34 -13.76
C ARG A 47 -13.20 -13.55 -13.69
N ASN A 48 -12.85 -14.65 -14.36
CA ASN A 48 -13.68 -15.85 -14.39
C ASN A 48 -13.83 -16.52 -13.02
N VAL A 49 -12.76 -16.49 -12.22
CA VAL A 49 -12.73 -17.10 -10.88
C VAL A 49 -13.54 -16.28 -9.87
N LEU A 50 -13.42 -14.95 -9.89
CA LEU A 50 -14.10 -14.06 -8.97
C LEU A 50 -15.58 -13.89 -9.35
N GLU A 51 -15.91 -13.69 -10.64
CA GLU A 51 -17.31 -13.51 -11.10
C GLU A 51 -18.21 -14.71 -10.77
N GLY A 52 -17.66 -15.93 -10.76
CA GLY A 52 -18.37 -17.15 -10.35
C GLY A 52 -18.64 -17.26 -8.85
N GLN A 53 -18.03 -16.41 -8.02
CA GLN A 53 -18.17 -16.45 -6.56
C GLN A 53 -19.19 -15.41 -6.06
N PRO A 54 -20.04 -15.71 -5.05
CA PRO A 54 -21.09 -14.78 -4.61
C PRO A 54 -20.54 -13.44 -4.10
N GLN A 55 -19.62 -13.47 -3.14
CA GLN A 55 -19.13 -12.28 -2.46
C GLN A 55 -17.91 -11.67 -3.17
N ALA A 56 -16.95 -12.51 -3.58
CA ALA A 56 -15.82 -12.07 -4.38
C ALA A 56 -16.23 -11.55 -5.77
N GLY A 57 -17.26 -12.13 -6.39
CA GLY A 57 -17.80 -11.66 -7.67
C GLY A 57 -18.67 -10.42 -7.54
N ARG A 58 -19.30 -10.19 -6.38
CA ARG A 58 -19.92 -8.90 -6.07
C ARG A 58 -18.85 -7.81 -5.95
N TRP A 59 -17.83 -8.02 -5.11
CA TRP A 59 -16.72 -7.08 -4.95
C TRP A 59 -16.05 -6.76 -6.29
N TRP A 60 -15.74 -7.79 -7.09
CA TRP A 60 -15.13 -7.61 -8.40
C TRP A 60 -16.01 -6.78 -9.34
N ARG A 61 -17.32 -7.00 -9.36
CA ARG A 61 -18.27 -6.22 -10.18
C ARG A 61 -18.37 -4.78 -9.68
N GLU A 62 -18.43 -4.56 -8.37
CA GLU A 62 -18.43 -3.22 -7.78
C GLU A 62 -17.15 -2.45 -8.16
N LEU A 63 -16.00 -3.12 -8.17
CA LEU A 63 -14.72 -2.50 -8.54
C LEU A 63 -14.48 -2.39 -10.05
N SER A 64 -15.07 -3.26 -10.88
CA SER A 64 -14.84 -3.30 -12.34
C SER A 64 -15.90 -2.58 -13.17
N LEU A 65 -17.17 -2.62 -12.76
CA LEU A 65 -18.30 -2.03 -13.49
C LEU A 65 -18.73 -0.68 -12.90
N ALA A 66 -18.47 -0.47 -11.61
CA ALA A 66 -18.84 0.73 -10.87
C ALA A 66 -17.64 1.27 -10.08
N ALA A 67 -16.42 1.08 -10.60
CA ALA A 67 -15.18 1.56 -9.99
C ALA A 67 -15.45 2.96 -9.41
N PRO A 68 -15.40 3.13 -8.07
CA PRO A 68 -15.60 4.44 -7.48
C PRO A 68 -14.70 5.42 -8.21
N ASP A 69 -15.25 6.58 -8.60
CA ASP A 69 -14.48 7.62 -9.30
C ASP A 69 -13.11 7.78 -8.64
N GLY A 70 -12.01 7.84 -9.39
CA GLY A 70 -10.67 8.02 -8.82
C GLY A 70 -9.94 6.76 -8.32
N ILE A 71 -10.51 5.55 -8.41
CA ILE A 71 -9.74 4.31 -8.22
C ILE A 71 -9.10 3.85 -9.54
N ASP A 72 -7.77 3.86 -9.60
CA ASP A 72 -7.03 3.28 -10.72
C ASP A 72 -6.99 1.74 -10.60
N THR A 73 -7.90 1.08 -11.32
CA THR A 73 -8.02 -0.38 -11.36
C THR A 73 -6.76 -1.04 -11.95
N LYS A 74 -6.09 -0.39 -12.90
CA LYS A 74 -4.85 -0.91 -13.49
C LYS A 74 -3.71 -0.89 -12.47
N ALA A 75 -3.53 0.22 -11.74
CA ALA A 75 -2.54 0.31 -10.68
C ALA A 75 -2.85 -0.64 -9.51
N THR A 76 -4.13 -0.78 -9.14
CA THR A 76 -4.59 -1.65 -8.05
C THR A 76 -4.19 -3.12 -8.26
N PHE A 77 -4.19 -3.59 -9.50
CA PHE A 77 -3.84 -4.96 -9.87
C PHE A 77 -2.46 -5.10 -10.53
N GLY A 78 -1.70 -4.01 -10.68
CA GLY A 78 -0.40 -4.03 -11.34
C GLY A 78 0.62 -4.97 -10.69
N TRP A 79 0.51 -5.19 -9.38
CA TRP A 79 1.37 -6.13 -8.64
C TRP A 79 1.21 -7.61 -9.05
N ILE A 80 0.12 -7.94 -9.76
CA ILE A 80 -0.17 -9.30 -10.28
C ILE A 80 0.42 -9.48 -11.68
N ASP A 81 0.51 -8.38 -12.43
CA ASP A 81 0.98 -8.36 -13.83
C ASP A 81 2.47 -7.97 -13.94
N ASP A 82 3.07 -7.48 -12.86
CA ASP A 82 4.47 -7.08 -12.86
C ASP A 82 5.38 -8.31 -12.82
N SER A 83 6.08 -8.55 -13.94
CA SER A 83 7.10 -9.60 -14.09
C SER A 83 8.23 -9.53 -13.06
N LYS A 84 8.37 -8.41 -12.33
CA LYS A 84 9.34 -8.24 -11.24
C LYS A 84 8.81 -8.70 -9.88
N THR A 85 7.51 -8.88 -9.72
CA THR A 85 6.91 -9.31 -8.44
C THR A 85 6.54 -10.78 -8.53
N VAL A 86 7.44 -11.66 -8.09
CA VAL A 86 7.13 -13.08 -7.95
C VAL A 86 6.40 -13.30 -6.63
N VAL A 87 5.08 -13.18 -6.65
CA VAL A 87 4.22 -13.55 -5.52
C VAL A 87 3.81 -15.01 -5.70
N SER A 88 3.89 -15.81 -4.64
CA SER A 88 3.34 -17.16 -4.73
C SER A 88 1.82 -17.09 -4.86
N VAL A 89 1.27 -18.00 -5.65
CA VAL A 89 -0.18 -18.17 -5.86
C VAL A 89 -0.97 -18.18 -4.54
N HIS A 90 -0.38 -18.76 -3.49
CA HIS A 90 -0.98 -18.79 -2.17
C HIS A 90 -1.15 -17.39 -1.56
N VAL A 91 -0.12 -16.56 -1.64
CA VAL A 91 -0.16 -15.18 -1.14
C VAL A 91 -1.14 -14.34 -1.95
N GLU A 92 -1.19 -14.51 -3.28
CA GLU A 92 -2.19 -13.86 -4.12
C GLU A 92 -3.62 -14.19 -3.66
N ASN A 93 -3.91 -15.48 -3.47
CA ASN A 93 -5.19 -15.96 -2.96
C ASN A 93 -5.56 -15.33 -1.63
N VAL A 94 -4.60 -15.25 -0.70
CA VAL A 94 -4.84 -14.64 0.61
C VAL A 94 -5.21 -13.17 0.44
N ILE A 95 -4.42 -12.39 -0.30
CA ILE A 95 -4.67 -10.96 -0.52
C ILE A 95 -6.05 -10.73 -1.16
N MET A 96 -6.42 -11.56 -2.14
CA MET A 96 -7.73 -11.47 -2.78
C MET A 96 -8.88 -11.81 -1.83
N ASN A 97 -8.73 -12.85 -1.01
CA ASN A 97 -9.74 -13.21 -0.01
C ASN A 97 -9.87 -12.15 1.09
N VAL A 98 -8.76 -11.50 1.51
CA VAL A 98 -8.81 -10.32 2.39
C VAL A 98 -9.67 -9.23 1.75
N ARG A 99 -9.34 -8.84 0.52
CA ARG A 99 -10.02 -7.75 -0.19
C ARG A 99 -11.51 -8.02 -0.41
N ALA A 100 -11.87 -9.26 -0.75
CA ALA A 100 -13.25 -9.68 -0.92
C ALA A 100 -14.01 -9.91 0.39
N ASN A 101 -13.38 -9.69 1.55
CA ASN A 101 -13.93 -10.00 2.88
C ASN A 101 -14.40 -11.47 3.00
N CYS A 102 -13.65 -12.38 2.36
CA CYS A 102 -13.90 -13.83 2.32
C CYS A 102 -13.09 -14.61 3.38
N ILE A 103 -12.38 -13.91 4.25
CA ILE A 103 -11.67 -14.49 5.39
C ILE A 103 -12.64 -14.61 6.57
N PRO A 104 -12.53 -15.67 7.39
CA PRO A 104 -13.35 -15.83 8.59
C PRO A 104 -13.26 -14.62 9.51
N THR A 105 -14.37 -13.92 9.63
CA THR A 105 -14.61 -12.84 10.58
C THR A 105 -15.92 -13.13 11.29
N ARG A 106 -16.23 -12.44 12.40
CA ARG A 106 -17.53 -12.66 13.03
C ARG A 106 -18.72 -12.27 12.13
N SER A 107 -18.52 -11.35 11.19
CA SER A 107 -19.54 -11.05 10.17
C SER A 107 -19.58 -12.04 9.00
N PHE A 108 -18.57 -12.91 8.82
CA PHE A 108 -18.46 -13.81 7.68
C PHE A 108 -17.91 -15.21 8.02
N PRO A 109 -18.60 -16.31 7.62
CA PRO A 109 -19.89 -16.36 6.92
C PRO A 109 -21.07 -15.99 7.85
N LYS A 110 -22.21 -15.56 7.29
CA LYS A 110 -23.44 -15.01 7.95
C LYS A 110 -24.13 -15.93 9.00
N ARG A 111 -23.39 -16.55 9.93
CA ARG A 111 -23.88 -17.58 10.85
C ARG A 111 -23.46 -17.41 12.31
N GLN A 112 -22.89 -16.27 12.71
CA GLN A 112 -22.50 -16.07 14.10
C GLN A 112 -23.58 -15.39 14.94
N ARG A 113 -23.71 -15.84 16.19
CA ARG A 113 -24.67 -15.29 17.18
C ARG A 113 -24.28 -13.91 17.69
N ASP A 114 -22.99 -13.58 17.65
CA ASP A 114 -22.42 -12.30 18.07
C ASP A 114 -21.55 -11.73 16.93
N PRO A 115 -22.01 -10.70 16.20
CA PRO A 115 -21.25 -10.11 15.10
C PRO A 115 -20.15 -9.16 15.58
N ASN A 116 -20.13 -8.77 16.86
CA ASN A 116 -19.25 -7.72 17.35
C ASN A 116 -17.77 -8.10 17.23
N CYS A 117 -16.93 -7.13 16.83
CA CYS A 117 -15.48 -7.27 16.72
C CYS A 117 -14.83 -7.91 17.96
N ARG A 118 -14.04 -8.96 17.75
CA ARG A 118 -13.25 -9.64 18.81
C ARG A 118 -12.25 -8.70 19.50
N VAL A 119 -11.83 -7.65 18.80
CA VAL A 119 -10.79 -6.73 19.28
C VAL A 119 -11.40 -5.55 20.03
N CYS A 120 -12.41 -4.87 19.45
CA CYS A 120 -12.98 -3.67 20.05
C CYS A 120 -14.36 -3.86 20.70
N GLY A 121 -15.10 -4.90 20.33
CA GLY A 121 -16.45 -5.19 20.85
C GLY A 121 -17.57 -4.23 20.39
N ARG A 122 -17.30 -3.26 19.52
CA ARG A 122 -18.22 -2.13 19.24
C ARG A 122 -19.06 -2.25 17.96
N THR A 123 -18.47 -2.79 16.91
CA THR A 123 -19.10 -2.86 15.58
C THR A 123 -18.90 -4.24 15.00
N ASP A 124 -19.70 -4.58 13.99
CA ASP A 124 -19.58 -5.85 13.27
C ASP A 124 -18.16 -6.09 12.77
N GLU A 125 -17.64 -7.28 13.05
CA GLU A 125 -16.30 -7.66 12.65
C GLU A 125 -16.24 -7.96 11.15
N SER A 126 -15.80 -6.99 10.36
CA SER A 126 -15.42 -7.18 8.96
C SER A 126 -13.94 -6.89 8.77
N ILE A 127 -13.35 -7.36 7.67
CA ILE A 127 -11.99 -6.98 7.28
C ILE A 127 -11.88 -5.46 7.13
N THR A 128 -12.86 -4.82 6.49
CA THR A 128 -12.91 -3.36 6.38
C THR A 128 -12.88 -2.69 7.75
N HIS A 129 -13.66 -3.19 8.71
CA HIS A 129 -13.61 -2.70 10.08
C HIS A 129 -12.22 -2.85 10.71
N LEU A 130 -11.67 -4.06 10.72
CA LEU A 130 -10.37 -4.36 11.32
C LEU A 130 -9.25 -3.49 10.72
N LEU A 131 -9.28 -3.28 9.41
CA LEU A 131 -8.24 -2.54 8.69
C LEU A 131 -8.43 -1.03 8.72
N THR A 132 -9.64 -0.49 8.87
CA THR A 132 -9.87 0.95 8.62
C THR A 132 -10.54 1.71 9.75
N SER A 133 -11.34 1.05 10.59
CA SER A 133 -12.21 1.72 11.57
C SER A 133 -12.23 1.09 12.96
N CYS A 134 -11.50 -0.01 13.20
CA CYS A 134 -11.38 -0.62 14.52
C CYS A 134 -10.58 0.29 15.45
N VAL A 135 -11.27 0.95 16.38
CA VAL A 135 -10.67 1.92 17.32
C VAL A 135 -9.48 1.36 18.12
N ALA A 136 -9.46 0.05 18.36
CA ALA A 136 -8.38 -0.62 19.07
C ALA A 136 -7.12 -0.82 18.21
N LEU A 137 -7.28 -0.96 16.89
CA LEU A 137 -6.19 -1.21 15.94
C LEU A 137 -5.79 0.03 15.15
N GLN A 138 -6.73 0.96 14.96
CA GLN A 138 -6.67 2.00 13.94
C GLN A 138 -5.38 2.81 14.07
N HIS A 139 -5.00 3.27 15.26
CA HIS A 139 -3.84 4.15 15.40
C HIS A 139 -2.51 3.44 15.07
N ALA A 140 -2.24 2.30 15.70
CA ALA A 140 -0.97 1.58 15.53
C ALA A 140 -0.85 0.95 14.13
N GLU A 141 -1.90 0.26 13.67
CA GLU A 141 -1.89 -0.45 12.39
C GLU A 141 -1.95 0.51 11.19
N TYR A 142 -2.65 1.65 11.32
CA TYR A 142 -2.59 2.70 10.30
C TYR A 142 -1.16 3.23 10.17
N LEU A 143 -0.54 3.65 11.28
CA LEU A 143 0.80 4.22 11.27
C LEU A 143 1.83 3.23 10.74
N HIS A 144 1.72 1.95 11.11
CA HIS A 144 2.59 0.90 10.61
C HIS A 144 2.51 0.76 9.09
N ARG A 145 1.31 0.62 8.53
CA ARG A 145 1.10 0.47 7.08
C ARG A 145 1.49 1.73 6.31
N HIS A 146 1.12 2.89 6.83
CA HIS A 146 1.51 4.18 6.28
C HIS A 146 3.02 4.30 6.14
N ASN A 147 3.74 4.02 7.23
CA ASN A 147 5.19 4.06 7.24
C ASN A 147 5.79 2.98 6.32
N ALA A 148 5.21 1.79 6.24
CA ALA A 148 5.66 0.75 5.31
C ALA A 148 5.57 1.20 3.84
N VAL A 149 4.45 1.81 3.43
CA VAL A 149 4.28 2.36 2.08
C VAL A 149 5.26 3.48 1.81
N ALA A 150 5.37 4.44 2.74
CA ALA A 150 6.32 5.55 2.63
C ALA A 150 7.75 5.04 2.42
N LYS A 151 8.14 4.01 3.17
CA LYS A 151 9.49 3.41 3.13
C LYS A 151 9.81 2.87 1.75
N VAL A 152 8.85 2.21 1.10
CA VAL A 152 9.00 1.69 -0.27
C VAL A 152 9.14 2.85 -1.26
N ILE A 153 8.27 3.86 -1.18
CA ILE A 153 8.31 5.02 -2.10
C ILE A 153 9.64 5.77 -1.97
N TYR A 154 10.12 5.98 -0.75
CA TYR A 154 11.42 6.62 -0.51
C TYR A 154 12.58 5.83 -1.10
N SER A 155 12.62 4.51 -0.86
CA SER A 155 13.67 3.64 -1.43
C SER A 155 13.67 3.68 -2.95
N ASN A 156 12.48 3.59 -3.58
CA ASN A 156 12.35 3.69 -5.04
C ASN A 156 12.76 5.07 -5.55
N ALA A 157 12.42 6.15 -4.85
CA ALA A 157 12.83 7.51 -5.23
C ALA A 157 14.35 7.67 -5.20
N LEU A 158 15.03 7.11 -4.19
CA LEU A 158 16.49 7.14 -4.11
C LEU A 158 17.14 6.38 -5.27
N GLU A 159 16.65 5.19 -5.57
CA GLU A 159 17.14 4.36 -6.67
C GLU A 159 16.97 5.07 -8.03
N LEU A 160 15.77 5.59 -8.31
CA LEU A 160 15.47 6.32 -9.55
C LEU A 160 16.33 7.59 -9.72
N LEU A 161 16.72 8.21 -8.61
CA LEU A 161 17.60 9.37 -8.61
C LEU A 161 19.09 9.00 -8.63
N GLY A 162 19.43 7.71 -8.59
CA GLY A 162 20.81 7.21 -8.66
C GLY A 162 21.60 7.44 -7.37
N PHE A 163 20.93 7.57 -6.22
CA PHE A 163 21.62 7.59 -4.94
C PHE A 163 22.19 6.20 -4.66
N LYS A 164 23.52 6.11 -4.52
CA LYS A 164 24.19 4.89 -4.06
C LYS A 164 23.97 4.76 -2.56
N MET A 165 22.98 3.97 -2.14
CA MET A 165 22.83 3.62 -0.72
C MET A 165 23.88 2.56 -0.37
N GLN A 166 24.68 2.82 0.68
CA GLN A 166 25.54 1.80 1.26
C GLN A 166 24.67 0.72 1.92
N GLU A 167 25.11 -0.55 1.92
CA GLU A 167 24.31 -1.69 2.39
C GLU A 167 23.82 -1.53 3.85
N GLU A 168 24.54 -0.77 4.68
CA GLU A 168 24.18 -0.51 6.08
C GLU A 168 22.89 0.33 6.25
N TYR A 169 22.46 1.03 5.21
CA TYR A 169 21.24 1.85 5.26
C TYR A 169 19.94 1.05 5.12
N TRP A 170 20.00 -0.21 4.69
CA TRP A 170 18.82 -1.09 4.69
C TRP A 170 18.40 -1.52 6.10
N THR A 171 19.33 -1.50 7.06
CA THR A 171 19.17 -2.21 8.32
C THR A 171 19.02 -1.32 9.54
N TRP A 172 19.47 -0.06 9.56
CA TRP A 172 19.51 0.70 10.83
C TRP A 172 18.87 2.10 10.90
N THR A 173 18.89 2.95 9.88
CA THR A 173 18.05 4.18 9.88
C THR A 173 18.09 4.82 8.51
N ARG A 174 16.92 5.07 7.91
CA ARG A 174 16.87 5.90 6.68
C ARG A 174 17.18 7.34 7.06
N PRO A 175 18.13 8.01 6.38
CA PRO A 175 18.43 9.39 6.66
C PRO A 175 17.21 10.26 6.36
N PRO A 176 16.88 11.25 7.21
CA PRO A 176 15.73 12.13 7.00
C PRO A 176 15.86 13.02 5.76
N SER A 177 17.07 13.13 5.21
CA SER A 177 17.34 13.88 3.99
C SER A 177 18.52 13.28 3.23
N MET A 178 18.38 13.17 1.92
CA MET A 178 19.43 12.81 0.97
C MET A 178 19.57 13.94 -0.05
N THR A 179 20.79 14.41 -0.31
CA THR A 179 21.06 15.48 -1.29
C THR A 179 22.30 15.15 -2.09
N HIS A 180 22.24 15.29 -3.42
CA HIS A 180 23.39 15.13 -4.31
C HIS A 180 23.20 16.01 -5.56
N GLY A 181 24.01 17.05 -5.69
CA GLY A 181 23.82 18.07 -6.73
C GLY A 181 22.43 18.70 -6.64
N GLU A 182 21.69 18.71 -7.75
CA GLU A 182 20.32 19.25 -7.79
C GLU A 182 19.23 18.25 -7.35
N LYS A 183 19.62 17.05 -6.90
CA LYS A 183 18.70 16.01 -6.43
C LYS A 183 18.57 16.07 -4.92
N ARG A 184 17.34 16.02 -4.42
CA ARG A 184 17.06 16.01 -2.99
C ARG A 184 15.87 15.13 -2.67
N VAL A 185 15.95 14.33 -1.62
CA VAL A 185 14.81 13.59 -1.07
C VAL A 185 14.73 13.90 0.42
N LEU A 186 13.58 14.36 0.89
CA LEU A 186 13.29 14.62 2.29
C LEU A 186 12.23 13.63 2.76
N TRP A 187 12.42 13.09 3.96
CA TRP A 187 11.50 12.17 4.63
C TRP A 187 10.96 12.81 5.90
N ASP A 188 9.64 13.00 5.97
CA ASP A 188 8.94 13.46 7.17
C ASP A 188 9.62 14.70 7.79
N GLN A 189 9.91 15.71 6.95
CA GLN A 189 10.62 16.92 7.36
C GLN A 189 9.74 18.15 7.17
N ASN A 190 9.87 19.11 8.10
CA ASN A 190 9.28 20.43 7.90
C ASN A 190 9.99 21.16 6.75
N ILE A 191 9.20 21.63 5.79
CA ILE A 191 9.67 22.45 4.68
C ILE A 191 9.68 23.92 5.14
N PRO A 192 10.86 24.56 5.22
CA PRO A 192 10.95 25.96 5.60
C PRO A 192 10.31 26.83 4.50
N THR A 193 9.40 27.69 4.92
CA THR A 193 8.66 28.61 4.05
C THR A 193 8.72 30.02 4.66
N PRO A 194 8.80 31.10 3.84
CA PRO A 194 8.84 32.47 4.34
C PRO A 194 7.64 32.82 5.21
N ARG A 195 6.46 32.34 4.83
CA ARG A 195 5.24 32.45 5.63
C ARG A 195 4.93 31.13 6.30
N ARG A 196 4.46 31.19 7.55
CA ARG A 196 4.02 29.99 8.27
C ARG A 196 2.82 29.37 7.54
N VAL A 197 2.98 28.14 7.08
CA VAL A 197 1.89 27.29 6.61
C VAL A 197 1.54 26.26 7.68
N GLU A 198 0.25 25.93 7.80
CA GLU A 198 -0.23 24.96 8.80
C GLU A 198 0.28 23.54 8.50
N HIS A 199 0.26 23.15 7.22
CA HIS A 199 0.76 21.87 6.74
C HIS A 199 2.09 22.05 5.99
N SER A 200 3.20 21.98 6.73
CA SER A 200 4.57 22.13 6.20
C SER A 200 5.37 20.84 6.14
N ARG A 201 4.84 19.72 6.66
CA ARG A 201 5.56 18.45 6.83
C ARG A 201 4.93 17.34 5.99
N PRO A 202 5.21 17.29 4.68
CA PRO A 202 4.78 16.17 3.85
C PRO A 202 5.52 14.90 4.23
N ASP A 203 4.94 13.74 3.89
CA ASP A 203 5.60 12.45 4.07
C ASP A 203 6.92 12.40 3.31
N LEU A 204 6.92 12.88 2.06
CA LEU A 204 8.10 12.98 1.23
C LEU A 204 8.13 14.29 0.44
N LEU A 205 9.34 14.81 0.23
CA LEU A 205 9.60 15.80 -0.82
C LEU A 205 10.75 15.30 -1.70
N ILE A 206 10.51 15.17 -3.00
CA ILE A 206 11.46 14.67 -3.99
C ILE A 206 11.74 15.80 -4.98
N ARG A 207 13.00 16.23 -5.07
CA ARG A 207 13.48 17.20 -6.05
C ARG A 207 14.48 16.54 -7.00
N ASN A 208 14.30 16.81 -8.28
CA ASN A 208 15.25 16.46 -9.34
C ASN A 208 15.39 17.64 -10.29
N GLY A 209 16.43 18.45 -10.10
CA GLY A 209 16.62 19.68 -10.88
C GLY A 209 15.48 20.66 -10.62
N LYS A 210 14.75 20.97 -11.71
CA LYS A 210 13.59 21.87 -11.72
C LYS A 210 12.25 21.20 -11.41
N ARG A 211 12.24 19.91 -11.08
CA ARG A 211 11.00 19.21 -10.69
C ARG A 211 10.98 18.97 -9.20
N ILE A 212 9.92 19.41 -8.53
CA ILE A 212 9.68 19.17 -7.11
C ILE A 212 8.34 18.44 -6.97
N VAL A 213 8.36 17.31 -6.29
CA VAL A 213 7.19 16.49 -6.00
C VAL A 213 7.03 16.43 -4.50
N VAL A 214 5.90 16.89 -4.00
CA VAL A 214 5.45 16.69 -2.63
C VAL A 214 4.60 15.43 -2.64
N CYS A 215 4.89 14.44 -1.81
CA CYS A 215 4.10 13.21 -1.74
C CYS A 215 3.45 13.09 -0.36
N GLU A 216 2.18 12.68 -0.36
CA GLU A 216 1.36 12.55 0.84
C GLU A 216 0.54 11.25 0.77
N ILE A 217 0.78 10.33 1.69
CA ILE A 217 0.38 8.93 1.60
C ILE A 217 -0.90 8.69 2.38
N GLY A 218 -1.93 8.19 1.69
CA GLY A 218 -3.19 7.81 2.30
C GLY A 218 -3.33 6.29 2.41
N VAL A 219 -3.61 5.79 3.63
CA VAL A 219 -4.04 4.39 3.82
C VAL A 219 -5.50 4.40 4.26
N THR A 220 -6.42 4.10 3.35
CA THR A 220 -7.86 4.15 3.65
C THR A 220 -8.62 3.06 2.89
N SER A 221 -9.91 2.92 3.19
CA SER A 221 -10.82 2.06 2.40
C SER A 221 -11.02 2.66 1.02
N ASP A 222 -11.15 1.81 0.00
CA ASP A 222 -11.53 2.14 -1.37
C ASP A 222 -12.66 3.19 -1.44
N SER A 223 -13.69 3.05 -0.61
CA SER A 223 -14.84 3.97 -0.53
C SER A 223 -14.48 5.42 -0.14
N ASN A 224 -13.35 5.63 0.54
CA ASN A 224 -12.95 6.92 1.09
C ASN A 224 -11.77 7.56 0.34
N VAL A 225 -11.18 6.87 -0.65
CA VAL A 225 -9.95 7.32 -1.33
C VAL A 225 -10.10 8.72 -1.91
N VAL A 226 -11.16 8.98 -2.70
CA VAL A 226 -11.41 10.28 -3.33
C VAL A 226 -11.51 11.41 -2.33
N GLN A 227 -12.30 11.19 -1.28
CA GLN A 227 -12.52 12.21 -0.27
C GLN A 227 -11.20 12.52 0.45
N LYS A 228 -10.43 11.49 0.81
CA LYS A 228 -9.15 11.65 1.50
C LYS A 228 -8.08 12.31 0.63
N GLU A 229 -8.03 11.96 -0.64
CA GLU A 229 -7.15 12.58 -1.62
C GLU A 229 -7.48 14.06 -1.78
N ARG A 230 -8.76 14.41 -1.93
CA ARG A 230 -9.22 15.81 -2.02
C ARG A 230 -8.89 16.60 -0.76
N GLU A 231 -9.14 16.03 0.43
CA GLU A 231 -8.79 16.64 1.72
C GLU A 231 -7.29 16.93 1.81
N LYS A 232 -6.43 15.95 1.47
CA LYS A 232 -4.97 16.11 1.46
C LYS A 232 -4.54 17.17 0.45
N LYS A 233 -5.08 17.14 -0.77
CA LYS A 233 -4.79 18.15 -1.80
C LYS A 233 -5.08 19.55 -1.30
N LEU A 234 -6.26 19.79 -0.73
CA LEU A 234 -6.64 21.10 -0.19
C LEU A 234 -5.72 21.54 0.97
N ARG A 235 -5.36 20.64 1.87
CA ARG A 235 -4.48 20.93 3.02
C ARG A 235 -3.08 21.40 2.60
N TYR A 236 -2.51 20.80 1.56
CA TYR A 236 -1.15 21.11 1.10
C TYR A 236 -1.07 22.23 0.05
N GLN A 237 -2.20 22.70 -0.52
CA GLN A 237 -2.20 23.82 -1.46
C GLN A 237 -1.42 25.07 -0.98
N PRO A 238 -1.50 25.51 0.29
CA PRO A 238 -0.68 26.61 0.79
C PRO A 238 0.83 26.35 0.66
N LEU A 239 1.29 25.14 1.01
CA LEU A 239 2.70 24.76 0.87
C LEU A 239 3.16 24.79 -0.59
N LEU A 240 2.33 24.28 -1.52
CA LEU A 240 2.64 24.29 -2.95
C LEU A 240 2.83 25.72 -3.47
N ARG A 241 1.98 26.66 -3.03
CA ARG A 241 2.09 28.07 -3.42
C ARG A 241 3.36 28.73 -2.89
N GLU A 242 3.74 28.45 -1.64
CA GLU A 242 5.01 28.96 -1.08
C GLU A 242 6.21 28.37 -1.82
N LEU A 243 6.20 27.07 -2.11
CA LEU A 243 7.25 26.44 -2.90
C LEU A 243 7.36 27.04 -4.32
N GLN A 244 6.23 27.38 -4.95
CA GLN A 244 6.23 27.99 -6.28
C GLN A 244 6.80 29.41 -6.28
N GLN A 245 6.61 30.17 -5.20
CA GLN A 245 7.23 31.48 -5.03
C GLN A 245 8.74 31.37 -4.75
N LEU A 246 9.15 30.39 -3.95
CA LEU A 246 10.57 30.12 -3.66
C LEU A 246 11.35 29.59 -4.85
N HIS A 247 10.67 28.85 -5.74
CA HIS A 247 11.26 28.21 -6.91
C HIS A 247 10.43 28.50 -8.17
N PRO A 248 10.44 29.74 -8.69
CA PRO A 248 9.57 30.15 -9.80
C PRO A 248 9.82 29.38 -11.10
N ASP A 249 11.04 28.91 -11.30
CA ASP A 249 11.47 28.17 -12.49
C ASP A 249 11.24 26.66 -12.37
N CYS A 250 10.73 26.19 -11.22
CA CYS A 250 10.47 24.78 -10.96
C CYS A 250 9.01 24.41 -11.23
N THR A 251 8.79 23.18 -11.73
CA THR A 251 7.49 22.53 -11.78
C THR A 251 7.23 21.82 -10.46
N ILE A 252 6.11 22.14 -9.81
CA ILE A 252 5.75 21.61 -8.50
C ILE A 252 4.46 20.81 -8.60
N GLN A 253 4.48 19.60 -8.05
CA GLN A 253 3.32 18.70 -8.06
C GLN A 253 3.11 18.10 -6.67
N LEU A 254 1.84 17.90 -6.31
CA LEU A 254 1.43 17.07 -5.18
C LEU A 254 0.96 15.71 -5.70
N LEU A 255 1.46 14.64 -5.09
CA LEU A 255 1.04 13.26 -5.29
C LEU A 255 0.43 12.69 -4.02
#